data_AF-V5I2I4-F1
#
_entry.id   AF-V5I2I4-F1
#
_cell.length_a   1.000
_cell.length_b   1.000
_cell.length_c   1.000
_cell.angle_alpha   90.00
_cell.angle_beta   90.00
_cell.angle_gamma   90.00
#
_symmetry.space_group_name_H-M   'P 1'
#
loop_
_entity.id
_entity.type
_entity.pdbx_description
1 polymer ?
#
loop_
_entity_poly.entity_id
_entity_poly.type
_entity_poly.pdbx_seq_one_letter_code
_entity_poly.pdbx_strand_id
1 'polypeptide(L)'
;MSGDDTTTDLTSSATGNPLLRPSNPLVSDLEQEVLDEYTRLLENVNKLSDKLADLSGNPSSMTLDGLRLLERKTATVCTLLKASVYSIVLQQQIYNDGENNELGDEGAAGDGGGYEGDTTGMGDVTMS
;
A
#
# COMPACT_ATOMS: atom_id res chain seq x y z
N MET A 1 60.37 52.05 25.05
CA MET A 1 61.15 51.30 24.05
C MET A 1 60.85 49.83 24.34
N SER A 2 59.73 49.30 23.82
CA SER A 2 59.55 48.68 22.49
C SER A 2 59.94 47.20 22.49
N GLY A 3 59.02 46.33 22.07
CA GLY A 3 59.28 44.93 21.73
C GLY A 3 58.05 44.02 21.87
N ASP A 4 57.36 43.83 20.75
CA ASP A 4 56.31 42.84 20.46
C ASP A 4 56.90 41.42 20.40
N ASP A 5 56.14 40.38 20.77
CA ASP A 5 56.07 39.18 19.92
C ASP A 5 54.85 38.32 20.26
N THR A 6 53.97 38.27 19.27
CA THR A 6 52.82 37.39 19.13
C THR A 6 53.32 35.97 18.92
N THR A 7 52.92 34.98 19.73
CA THR A 7 52.88 33.56 19.33
C THR A 7 52.46 32.67 20.50
N THR A 8 51.22 32.18 20.48
CA THR A 8 50.95 30.76 20.78
C THR A 8 49.76 30.34 19.94
N ASP A 9 50.13 29.65 18.86
CA ASP A 9 49.33 29.14 17.79
C ASP A 9 48.16 28.28 18.34
N LEU A 10 46.97 28.57 17.82
CA LEU A 10 45.73 27.90 18.20
C LEU A 10 45.77 26.46 17.70
N THR A 11 45.83 25.50 18.64
CA THR A 11 45.24 24.17 18.56
C THR A 11 45.05 23.62 17.15
N SER A 12 46.14 23.06 16.61
CA SER A 12 46.11 22.12 15.50
C SER A 12 45.44 20.82 15.98
N SER A 13 44.12 20.69 15.78
CA SER A 13 43.44 19.39 15.73
C SER A 13 42.67 19.29 14.42
N ALA A 14 43.41 19.21 13.32
CA ALA A 14 42.88 18.78 12.03
C ALA A 14 42.97 17.24 11.98
N THR A 15 41.90 16.56 12.37
CA THR A 15 41.70 15.10 12.20
C THR A 15 41.31 14.74 10.75
N GLY A 16 41.68 15.59 9.78
CA GLY A 16 41.35 15.43 8.36
C GLY A 16 42.59 15.10 7.54
N ASN A 17 42.41 14.26 6.52
CA ASN A 17 43.40 13.82 5.54
C ASN A 17 44.50 14.89 5.30
N PRO A 18 45.80 14.55 5.42
CA PRO A 18 46.91 15.53 5.37
C PRO A 18 47.01 16.28 4.04
N LEU A 19 46.34 15.79 2.99
CA LEU A 19 46.21 16.41 1.67
C LEU A 19 45.17 17.53 1.59
N LEU A 20 44.32 17.68 2.61
CA LEU A 20 43.28 18.72 2.66
C LEU A 20 43.72 19.97 3.44
N ARG A 21 45.00 20.05 3.81
CA ARG A 21 45.54 21.24 4.48
C ARG A 21 45.89 22.28 3.40
N PRO A 22 45.43 23.53 3.52
CA PRO A 22 45.59 24.59 2.52
C PRO A 22 47.05 25.03 2.25
N SER A 23 48.02 24.37 2.86
CA SER A 23 49.46 24.67 2.78
C SER A 23 50.31 23.40 2.64
N ASN A 24 49.76 22.32 2.07
CA ASN A 24 50.54 21.13 1.81
C ASN A 24 51.54 21.40 0.66
N PRO A 25 52.86 21.36 0.90
CA PRO A 25 53.88 21.68 -0.12
C PRO A 25 53.94 20.66 -1.27
N LEU A 26 53.18 19.57 -1.20
CA LEU A 26 53.07 18.54 -2.22
C LEU A 26 51.85 18.71 -3.14
N VAL A 27 51.01 19.74 -2.92
CA VAL A 27 49.76 19.97 -3.66
C VAL A 27 49.77 21.39 -4.21
N SER A 28 49.62 21.54 -5.53
CA SER A 28 49.55 22.85 -6.17
C SER A 28 48.27 23.60 -5.77
N ASP A 29 48.28 24.95 -5.75
CA ASP A 29 47.12 25.77 -5.37
C ASP A 29 45.81 25.36 -6.10
N LEU A 30 45.92 24.99 -7.39
CA LEU A 30 44.80 24.49 -8.20
C LEU A 30 44.30 23.12 -7.73
N GLU A 31 45.20 22.23 -7.33
CA GLU A 31 44.85 20.88 -6.87
C GLU A 31 44.12 20.93 -5.52
N GLN A 32 44.50 21.87 -4.65
CA GLN A 32 43.82 22.11 -3.38
C GLN A 32 42.41 22.67 -3.59
N GLU A 33 42.23 23.63 -4.51
CA GLU A 33 40.90 24.15 -4.88
C GLU A 33 39.99 23.05 -5.44
N VAL A 34 40.54 22.18 -6.29
CA VAL A 34 39.81 21.04 -6.84
C VAL A 34 39.42 20.02 -5.76
N LEU A 35 40.32 19.72 -4.81
CA LEU A 35 40.03 18.83 -3.68
C LEU A 35 38.95 19.39 -2.73
N ASP A 36 38.96 20.70 -2.49
CA ASP A 36 37.94 21.37 -1.69
C ASP A 36 36.57 21.31 -2.40
N GLU A 37 36.52 21.53 -3.71
CA GLU A 37 35.29 21.36 -4.50
C GLU A 37 34.81 19.90 -4.56
N TYR A 38 35.70 18.91 -4.66
CA TYR A 38 35.30 17.50 -4.57
C TYR A 38 34.76 17.13 -3.19
N THR A 39 35.35 17.67 -2.11
CA THR A 39 34.87 17.46 -0.75
C THR A 39 33.48 18.07 -0.57
N ARG A 40 33.27 19.28 -1.10
CA ARG A 40 31.97 19.96 -1.11
C ARG A 40 30.95 19.22 -1.97
N LEU A 41 31.35 18.72 -3.13
CA LEU A 41 30.50 17.93 -4.02
C LEU A 41 30.07 16.63 -3.35
N LEU A 42 31.00 15.91 -2.71
CA LEU A 42 30.70 14.69 -1.96
C LEU A 42 29.69 14.97 -0.85
N GLU A 43 29.88 16.05 -0.09
CA GLU A 43 28.94 16.46 0.95
C GLU A 43 27.55 16.79 0.35
N ASN A 44 27.50 17.47 -0.80
CA ASN A 44 26.25 17.76 -1.49
C ASN A 44 25.56 16.51 -2.01
N VAL A 45 26.29 15.54 -2.57
CA VAL A 45 25.74 14.27 -3.05
C VAL A 45 25.19 13.44 -1.90
N ASN A 46 25.91 13.38 -0.77
CA ASN A 46 25.41 12.71 0.44
C ASN A 46 24.13 13.37 0.95
N LYS A 47 24.10 14.71 1.06
CA LYS A 47 22.89 15.47 1.43
C LYS A 47 21.72 15.23 0.48
N LEU A 48 21.98 15.09 -0.83
CA LEU A 48 20.96 14.80 -1.84
C LEU A 48 20.44 13.37 -1.68
N SER A 49 21.34 12.40 -1.50
CA SER A 49 20.99 11.00 -1.25
C SER A 49 20.11 10.83 -0.02
N ASP A 50 20.47 11.47 1.10
CA ASP A 50 19.69 11.43 2.34
C ASP A 50 18.29 12.02 2.14
N LYS A 51 18.20 13.18 1.48
CA LYS A 51 16.89 13.80 1.16
C LYS A 51 16.05 12.94 0.22
N LEU A 52 16.67 12.27 -0.75
CA LEU A 52 15.97 11.37 -1.65
C LEU A 52 15.47 10.12 -0.92
N ALA A 53 16.28 9.57 -0.01
CA ALA A 53 15.88 8.45 0.85
C ALA A 53 14.67 8.85 1.72
N ASP A 54 14.74 10.00 2.39
CA ASP A 54 13.64 10.54 3.21
C ASP A 54 12.36 10.79 2.38
N LEU A 55 12.52 11.36 1.18
CA LEU A 55 11.40 11.63 0.27
C LEU A 55 10.86 10.36 -0.39
N SER A 56 11.64 9.30 -0.52
CA SER A 56 11.14 8.01 -1.02
C SER A 56 10.38 7.23 0.07
N GLY A 57 10.83 7.33 1.33
CA GLY A 57 10.25 6.59 2.45
C GLY A 57 8.94 7.18 2.98
N ASN A 58 8.83 8.49 3.09
CA ASN A 58 7.72 9.13 3.83
C ASN A 58 6.39 9.33 3.05
N PRO A 59 6.37 9.84 1.80
CA PRO A 59 5.12 10.11 1.08
C PRO A 59 4.51 8.85 0.43
N SER A 60 5.28 7.78 0.25
CA SER A 60 4.79 6.55 -0.37
C SER A 60 3.83 5.78 0.54
N SER A 61 4.07 5.72 1.86
CA SER A 61 3.19 4.97 2.77
C SER A 61 1.84 5.67 2.99
N MET A 62 1.84 7.00 3.21
CA MET A 62 0.62 7.75 3.48
C MET A 62 -0.36 7.73 2.29
N THR A 63 0.17 7.81 1.07
CA THR A 63 -0.65 7.75 -0.15
C THR A 63 -1.17 6.34 -0.42
N LEU A 64 -0.36 5.30 -0.19
CA LEU A 64 -0.80 3.91 -0.27
C LEU A 64 -1.86 3.56 0.77
N ASP A 65 -1.70 4.02 2.01
CA ASP A 65 -2.70 3.82 3.08
C ASP A 65 -4.02 4.53 2.75
N GLY A 66 -3.94 5.75 2.19
CA GLY A 66 -5.09 6.47 1.68
C GLY A 66 -5.83 5.71 0.57
N LEU A 67 -5.11 5.15 -0.40
CA LEU A 67 -5.69 4.33 -1.48
C LEU A 67 -6.33 3.05 -0.95
N ARG A 68 -5.69 2.36 -0.01
CA ARG A 68 -6.23 1.14 0.61
C ARG A 68 -7.51 1.41 1.41
N LEU A 69 -7.55 2.53 2.15
CA LEU A 69 -8.75 2.97 2.84
C LEU A 69 -9.87 3.30 1.86
N LEU A 70 -9.54 3.99 0.76
CA LEU A 70 -10.49 4.34 -0.28
C LEU A 70 -11.06 3.09 -0.96
N GLU A 71 -10.22 2.12 -1.31
CA GLU A 71 -10.62 0.82 -1.86
C GLU A 71 -11.64 0.13 -0.94
N ARG A 72 -11.33 0.02 0.36
CA ARG A 72 -12.21 -0.65 1.32
C ARG A 72 -13.58 0.05 1.45
N LYS A 73 -13.60 1.38 1.44
CA LYS A 73 -14.84 2.17 1.50
C LYS A 73 -15.66 2.00 0.23
N THR A 74 -15.05 2.13 -0.94
CA THR A 74 -15.74 1.99 -2.23
C THR A 74 -16.21 0.56 -2.47
N ALA A 75 -15.43 -0.45 -2.10
CA ALA A 75 -15.85 -1.85 -2.16
C ALA A 75 -17.10 -2.11 -1.30
N THR A 76 -17.17 -1.49 -0.12
CA THR A 76 -18.36 -1.56 0.75
C THR A 76 -19.57 -0.91 0.08
N VAL A 77 -19.42 0.31 -0.45
CA VAL A 77 -20.50 1.01 -1.17
C VAL A 77 -20.96 0.22 -2.39
N CYS A 78 -20.03 -0.31 -3.19
CA CYS A 78 -20.33 -1.12 -4.37
C CYS A 78 -21.09 -2.40 -4.00
N THR A 79 -20.73 -3.05 -2.89
CA THR A 79 -21.43 -4.24 -2.39
C THR A 79 -22.86 -3.90 -1.96
N LEU A 80 -23.05 -2.83 -1.20
CA LEU A 80 -24.39 -2.39 -0.77
C LEU A 80 -25.25 -1.98 -1.96
N LEU A 81 -24.67 -1.28 -2.93
CA LEU A 81 -25.35 -0.93 -4.17
C LEU A 81 -25.75 -2.19 -4.95
N LYS A 82 -24.84 -3.15 -5.09
CA LYS A 82 -25.10 -4.42 -5.78
C LYS A 82 -26.21 -5.23 -5.11
N ALA A 83 -26.20 -5.33 -3.79
CA ALA A 83 -27.26 -5.98 -3.03
C ALA A 83 -28.61 -5.25 -3.19
N SER A 84 -28.60 -3.91 -3.13
CA SER A 84 -29.80 -3.09 -3.34
C SER A 84 -30.40 -3.28 -4.73
N VAL A 85 -29.58 -3.17 -5.77
CA VAL A 85 -30.02 -3.37 -7.16
C VAL A 85 -30.53 -4.78 -7.37
N TYR A 86 -29.83 -5.80 -6.87
CA TYR A 86 -30.26 -7.19 -7.00
C TYR A 86 -31.61 -7.44 -6.32
N SER A 87 -31.81 -6.89 -5.12
CA SER A 87 -33.08 -6.97 -4.40
C SER A 87 -34.23 -6.37 -5.21
N ILE A 88 -34.03 -5.20 -5.82
CA ILE A 88 -35.07 -4.51 -6.60
C ILE A 88 -35.39 -5.29 -7.88
N VAL A 89 -34.38 -5.73 -8.63
CA VAL A 89 -34.58 -6.49 -9.88
C VAL A 89 -35.32 -7.79 -9.61
N LEU A 90 -34.96 -8.50 -8.54
CA LEU A 90 -35.63 -9.74 -8.17
C LEU A 90 -37.10 -9.52 -7.78
N GLN A 91 -37.39 -8.46 -7.02
CA GLN A 91 -38.77 -8.10 -6.66
C GLN A 91 -39.61 -7.75 -7.89
N GLN A 92 -39.04 -7.06 -8.89
CA GLN A 92 -39.72 -6.76 -10.15
C GLN A 92 -39.99 -8.01 -10.98
N GLN A 93 -39.04 -8.94 -11.07
CA GLN A 93 -39.25 -10.22 -11.75
C GLN A 93 -40.41 -10.98 -11.10
N ILE A 94 -40.41 -11.11 -9.77
CA ILE A 94 -41.49 -11.79 -9.03
C ILE A 94 -42.84 -11.10 -9.25
N TYR A 95 -42.89 -9.76 -9.24
CA TYR A 95 -44.13 -9.01 -9.44
C TYR A 95 -44.65 -9.11 -10.88
N ASN A 96 -43.80 -8.93 -11.90
CA ASN A 96 -44.17 -9.04 -13.31
C ASN A 96 -44.50 -10.49 -13.72
N ASP A 97 -43.76 -11.48 -13.22
CA ASP A 97 -44.03 -12.90 -13.51
C ASP A 97 -45.25 -13.40 -12.73
N GLY A 98 -45.57 -12.79 -11.58
CA GLY A 98 -46.78 -13.06 -10.80
C GLY A 98 -48.06 -12.55 -11.46
N GLU A 99 -48.03 -11.40 -12.15
CA GLU A 99 -49.18 -10.85 -12.89
C GLU A 99 -49.56 -11.71 -14.11
N ASN A 100 -48.61 -12.46 -14.68
CA ASN A 100 -48.83 -13.33 -15.84
C ASN A 100 -49.34 -14.75 -15.50
N ASN A 101 -49.47 -15.09 -14.21
CA ASN A 101 -49.82 -16.44 -13.75
C ASN A 101 -51.21 -16.55 -13.09
N GLU A 102 -52.04 -15.49 -13.14
CA GLU A 102 -53.43 -15.50 -12.65
C GLU A 102 -54.49 -15.89 -13.73
N LEU A 103 -54.07 -16.49 -14.85
CA LEU A 103 -54.99 -17.06 -15.85
C LEU A 103 -54.63 -18.51 -16.16
N GLY A 104 -54.92 -19.43 -15.23
CA GLY A 104 -54.90 -20.86 -15.54
C GLY A 104 -54.68 -21.78 -14.36
N ASP A 105 -55.62 -21.83 -13.42
CA ASP A 105 -55.83 -23.05 -12.63
C ASP A 105 -57.35 -23.29 -12.53
N GLU A 106 -57.92 -23.78 -13.63
CA GLU A 106 -59.23 -24.44 -13.59
C GLU A 106 -59.07 -25.71 -12.76
N GLY A 107 -59.72 -25.72 -11.59
CA GLY A 107 -59.80 -26.87 -10.71
C GLY A 107 -60.22 -28.13 -11.46
N ALA A 108 -59.26 -29.04 -11.64
CA ALA A 108 -59.52 -30.42 -11.98
C ALA A 108 -59.48 -31.25 -10.69
N ALA A 109 -60.66 -31.69 -10.29
CA ALA A 109 -60.90 -32.66 -9.24
C ALA A 109 -60.04 -33.92 -9.41
N GLY A 110 -59.47 -34.39 -8.31
CA GLY A 110 -58.69 -35.62 -8.23
C GLY A 110 -58.69 -36.19 -6.81
N ASP A 111 -59.89 -36.51 -6.34
CA ASP A 111 -60.14 -37.41 -5.21
C ASP A 111 -59.52 -38.80 -5.48
N GLY A 112 -58.86 -39.37 -4.47
CA GLY A 112 -58.67 -40.82 -4.40
C GLY A 112 -57.28 -41.33 -4.03
N GLY A 113 -57.18 -41.86 -2.80
CA GLY A 113 -56.51 -43.14 -2.59
C GLY A 113 -55.20 -43.11 -1.82
N GLY A 114 -55.29 -43.26 -0.49
CA GLY A 114 -54.15 -43.56 0.36
C GLY A 114 -53.59 -44.97 0.15
N TYR A 115 -52.30 -45.12 0.42
CA TYR A 115 -51.70 -46.35 0.91
C TYR A 115 -50.52 -45.98 1.81
N GLU A 116 -50.73 -46.11 3.12
CA GLU A 116 -49.64 -46.28 4.08
C GLU A 116 -49.01 -47.66 3.84
N GLY A 117 -47.69 -47.69 3.73
CA GLY A 117 -46.90 -48.90 3.57
C GLY A 117 -45.61 -48.78 4.36
N ASP A 118 -45.73 -48.84 5.69
CA ASP A 118 -44.63 -49.14 6.61
C ASP A 118 -44.13 -50.57 6.35
N THR A 119 -42.89 -50.73 5.88
CA THR A 119 -42.09 -51.94 6.16
C THR A 119 -40.61 -51.57 6.28
N THR A 120 -40.19 -51.58 7.54
CA THR A 120 -38.82 -51.79 8.03
C THR A 120 -38.06 -52.85 7.23
N GLY A 121 -36.85 -52.53 6.76
CA GLY A 121 -36.00 -53.48 6.02
C GLY A 121 -34.53 -53.06 5.94
N MET A 122 -33.74 -53.55 6.89
CA MET A 122 -32.27 -53.59 6.98
C MET A 122 -31.52 -53.77 5.64
N GLY A 123 -30.35 -53.13 5.53
CA GLY A 123 -29.38 -53.46 4.47
C GLY A 123 -28.14 -52.57 4.44
N ASP A 124 -27.35 -52.59 5.51
CA ASP A 124 -25.93 -52.20 5.50
C ASP A 124 -25.17 -52.96 4.41
N VAL A 125 -24.55 -52.24 3.46
CA VAL A 125 -23.47 -52.76 2.62
C VAL A 125 -22.42 -51.67 2.44
N THR A 126 -21.39 -51.77 3.29
CA THR A 126 -20.07 -51.20 3.05
C THR A 126 -19.50 -51.74 1.72
N MET A 127 -19.18 -50.88 0.74
CA MET A 127 -18.26 -51.24 -0.34
C MET A 127 -16.90 -50.59 -0.08
N SER A 128 -15.90 -51.46 0.05
CA SER A 128 -14.47 -51.14 -0.05
C SER A 128 -14.06 -50.96 -1.51
#